data_AF-A0A0B2WQL4-F1
#
_entry.id   AF-A0A0B2WQL4-F1
#
_cell.length_a   1.000
_cell.length_b   1.000
_cell.length_c   1.000
_cell.angle_alpha   90.00
_cell.angle_beta   90.00
_cell.angle_gamma   90.00
#
_symmetry.space_group_name_H-M   'P 1'
#
loop_
_entity.id
_entity.type
_entity.pdbx_description
1 polymer ?
#
loop_
_entity_poly.entity_id
_entity_poly.type
_entity_poly.pdbx_seq_one_letter_code
_entity_poly.pdbx_strand_id
1 'polypeptide(L)'
;MRLITSVISFSLMLLASASPSPPSRVVTTVAARCAKNLCGGVNSKVVSSSQYICGDNRLGPVDLQNNKIRQNAVVGPILRNYNPFPGTCPDEFLRAYGQGAGYKYPAQDGFDVDSHGKPVKKKMILAPRTILDRFGSDRGTFVAPYGTPYEQRSLPPENLATDPRFSDGTPYNFHIYEVVKDLPVQAGPAAPWFGQVGHGTQYMLSMKVREAIRDGYLVETCTPGMHACGMNPNTNVPTQIICNKSRRWEITGSGPIDKQIDPR
;
A
#
# COMPACT_ATOMS: atom_id res chain seq x y z
N MET A 1 22.75 2.35 -74.77
CA MET A 1 23.51 2.02 -73.54
C MET A 1 23.68 3.30 -72.73
N ARG A 2 22.85 3.52 -71.70
CA ARG A 2 23.01 4.65 -70.76
C ARG A 2 23.14 4.01 -69.36
N LEU A 3 24.33 4.09 -68.77
CA LEU A 3 24.61 3.57 -67.44
C LEU A 3 24.00 4.52 -66.39
N ILE A 4 23.19 3.93 -65.51
CA ILE A 4 22.64 4.56 -64.31
C ILE A 4 23.63 4.25 -63.18
N THR A 5 24.28 5.27 -62.61
CA THR A 5 25.08 5.13 -61.38
C THR A 5 24.20 5.39 -60.17
N SER A 6 23.87 4.34 -59.43
CA SER A 6 23.23 4.42 -58.10
C SER A 6 24.25 4.91 -57.06
N VAL A 7 23.90 5.99 -56.35
CA VAL A 7 24.64 6.47 -55.18
C VAL A 7 24.00 5.83 -53.94
N ILE A 8 24.74 4.94 -53.27
CA ILE A 8 24.33 4.31 -52.01
C ILE A 8 24.73 5.26 -50.87
N SER A 9 23.74 5.87 -50.21
CA SER A 9 23.94 6.69 -49.01
C SER A 9 23.99 5.78 -47.77
N PHE A 10 25.18 5.60 -47.19
CA PHE A 10 25.34 4.96 -45.88
C PHE A 10 25.05 5.99 -44.77
N SER A 11 23.84 5.93 -44.20
CA SER A 11 23.51 6.68 -42.98
C SER A 11 24.11 5.98 -41.76
N LEU A 12 25.11 6.61 -41.16
CA LEU A 12 25.77 6.17 -39.93
C LEU A 12 24.86 6.52 -38.72
N MET A 13 24.17 5.53 -38.16
CA MET A 13 23.45 5.67 -36.89
C MET A 13 24.46 5.74 -35.73
N LEU A 14 24.60 6.91 -35.10
CA LEU A 14 25.30 7.05 -33.82
C LEU A 14 24.44 6.41 -32.70
N LEU A 15 24.85 5.25 -32.22
CA LEU A 15 24.39 4.69 -30.95
C LEU A 15 25.03 5.49 -29.81
N ALA A 16 24.27 6.42 -29.22
CA ALA A 16 24.68 7.11 -28.00
C ALA A 16 24.59 6.13 -26.82
N SER A 17 25.73 5.64 -26.36
CA SER A 17 25.85 4.85 -25.14
C SER A 17 25.55 5.74 -23.93
N ALA A 18 24.33 5.71 -23.42
CA ALA A 18 24.01 6.34 -22.13
C ALA A 18 24.71 5.56 -21.02
N SER A 19 25.79 6.13 -20.49
CA SER A 19 26.47 5.59 -19.31
C SER A 19 25.66 5.95 -18.06
N PRO A 20 25.45 5.03 -17.10
CA PRO A 20 24.73 5.35 -15.87
C PRO A 20 25.53 6.39 -15.07
N SER A 21 24.89 7.53 -14.77
CA SER A 21 25.47 8.57 -13.94
C SER A 21 25.77 8.04 -12.53
N PRO A 22 26.91 8.42 -11.91
CA PRO A 22 27.19 8.03 -10.54
C PRO A 22 26.10 8.58 -9.59
N PRO A 23 25.73 7.84 -8.53
CA PRO A 23 24.74 8.30 -7.57
C PRO A 23 25.19 9.63 -6.94
N SER A 24 24.23 10.54 -6.74
CA SER A 24 24.49 11.86 -6.13
C SER A 24 25.14 11.70 -4.76
N ARG A 25 26.14 12.54 -4.45
CA ARG A 25 26.91 12.55 -3.19
C ARG A 25 26.03 12.54 -1.93
N VAL A 26 24.84 13.12 -2.00
CA VAL A 26 23.84 13.14 -0.92
C VAL A 26 23.31 11.72 -0.61
N VAL A 27 23.00 10.94 -1.64
CA VAL A 27 22.50 9.56 -1.50
C VAL A 27 23.54 8.66 -0.83
N THR A 28 24.82 8.83 -1.18
CA THR A 28 25.93 8.10 -0.57
C THR A 28 26.09 8.40 0.93
N THR A 29 25.89 9.67 1.33
CA THR A 29 26.01 10.06 2.75
C THR A 29 24.86 9.56 3.62
N VAL A 30 23.63 9.56 3.10
CA VAL A 30 22.47 9.02 3.84
C VAL A 30 22.60 7.51 4.01
N ALA A 31 22.93 6.79 2.94
CA ALA A 31 23.13 5.34 3.01
C ALA A 31 24.21 4.96 4.02
N ALA A 32 25.34 5.68 4.04
CA ALA A 32 26.41 5.47 5.01
C ALA A 32 25.96 5.74 6.47
N ARG A 33 25.13 6.76 6.69
CA ARG A 33 24.59 7.07 8.03
C ARG A 33 23.61 5.98 8.49
N CYS A 34 22.65 5.58 7.66
CA CYS A 34 21.68 4.55 8.04
C CYS A 34 22.37 3.19 8.26
N ALA A 35 23.43 2.88 7.52
CA ALA A 35 24.23 1.67 7.73
C ALA A 35 24.94 1.64 9.09
N LYS A 36 25.33 2.81 9.64
CA LYS A 36 25.98 2.91 10.94
C LYS A 36 25.00 2.78 12.11
N ASN A 37 23.85 3.47 12.03
CA ASN A 37 22.79 3.39 13.02
C ASN A 37 21.44 3.74 12.39
N LEU A 38 20.71 2.71 11.95
CA LEU A 38 19.43 2.87 11.27
C LEU A 38 18.39 3.61 12.14
N CYS A 39 18.43 3.42 13.46
CA CYS A 39 17.44 3.96 14.38
C CYS A 39 17.94 5.19 15.15
N GLY A 40 19.12 5.74 14.79
CA GLY A 40 19.65 6.94 15.41
C GLY A 40 18.70 8.12 15.21
N GLY A 41 18.27 8.75 16.31
CA GLY A 41 17.35 9.90 16.28
C GLY A 41 15.86 9.55 16.29
N VAL A 42 15.49 8.26 16.23
CA VAL A 42 14.09 7.83 16.41
C VAL A 42 13.78 7.77 17.91
N ASN A 43 12.93 8.69 18.38
CA ASN A 43 12.45 8.72 19.77
C ASN A 43 11.30 7.73 19.98
N SER A 44 11.61 6.43 20.02
CA SER A 44 10.61 5.40 20.29
C SER A 44 10.25 5.41 21.79
N LYS A 45 9.17 6.10 22.14
CA LYS A 45 8.59 6.10 23.51
C LYS A 45 7.82 4.82 23.84
N VAL A 46 7.78 3.84 22.95
CA VAL A 46 6.96 2.63 23.09
C VAL A 46 7.86 1.43 23.28
N VAL A 47 7.94 0.96 24.52
CA VAL A 47 8.69 -0.24 24.98
C VAL A 47 8.06 -1.55 24.47
N SER A 48 7.02 -1.48 23.65
CA SER A 48 6.33 -2.65 23.09
C SER A 48 6.21 -2.51 21.57
N SER A 49 7.18 -3.04 20.84
CA SER A 49 6.92 -4.21 19.99
C SER A 49 8.09 -4.45 19.03
N SER A 50 8.68 -5.63 19.14
CA SER A 50 9.66 -6.20 18.18
C SER A 50 9.14 -6.29 16.73
N GLN A 51 7.88 -5.94 16.50
CA GLN A 51 7.21 -6.08 15.21
C GLN A 51 7.38 -4.85 14.30
N TYR A 52 7.85 -3.70 14.79
CA TYR A 52 7.99 -2.47 14.00
C TYR A 52 9.44 -2.03 13.82
N ILE A 53 9.72 -1.39 12.68
CA ILE A 53 11.01 -0.77 12.41
C ILE A 53 11.33 0.26 13.50
N CYS A 54 12.51 0.13 14.13
CA CYS A 54 12.97 0.98 15.21
C CYS A 54 12.01 1.09 16.42
N GLY A 55 11.04 0.18 16.55
CA GLY A 55 10.05 0.21 17.63
C GLY A 55 8.98 1.31 17.50
N ASP A 56 8.82 1.90 16.31
CA ASP A 56 7.80 2.93 16.05
C ASP A 56 6.83 2.41 14.98
N ASN A 57 5.54 2.28 15.32
CA ASN A 57 4.51 1.72 14.44
C ASN A 57 4.37 2.48 13.11
N ARG A 58 4.67 3.78 13.13
CA ARG A 58 4.64 4.60 11.92
C ARG A 58 5.59 4.02 10.88
N LEU A 59 6.78 3.59 11.30
CA LEU A 59 7.82 3.09 10.41
C LEU A 59 7.52 1.72 9.77
N GLY A 60 6.36 1.13 10.06
CA GLY A 60 5.89 -0.11 9.43
C GLY A 60 6.51 -1.37 10.05
N PRO A 61 6.10 -2.55 9.57
CA PRO A 61 6.54 -3.81 10.15
C PRO A 61 8.02 -4.08 9.90
N VAL A 62 8.70 -4.74 10.86
CA VAL A 62 10.09 -5.20 10.73
C VAL A 62 10.30 -6.13 9.53
N ASP A 63 9.22 -6.77 9.06
CA ASP A 63 9.21 -7.62 7.87
C ASP A 63 9.59 -6.87 6.57
N LEU A 64 9.52 -5.54 6.56
CA LEU A 64 10.04 -4.70 5.48
C LEU A 64 11.58 -4.72 5.42
N GLN A 65 12.27 -4.89 6.55
CA GLN A 65 13.73 -4.90 6.63
C GLN A 65 14.32 -6.27 6.31
N ASN A 66 13.67 -7.35 6.75
CA ASN A 66 14.16 -8.71 6.62
C ASN A 66 13.78 -9.37 5.27
N ASN A 67 13.16 -8.61 4.35
CA ASN A 67 12.64 -9.07 3.05
C ASN A 67 11.57 -10.18 3.11
N LYS A 68 11.08 -10.56 4.29
CA LYS A 68 10.07 -11.62 4.45
C LYS A 68 8.76 -11.26 3.75
N ILE A 69 8.33 -10.01 3.85
CA ILE A 69 7.11 -9.54 3.18
C ILE A 69 7.21 -9.64 1.65
N ARG A 70 8.41 -9.52 1.07
CA ARG A 70 8.64 -9.65 -0.38
C ARG A 70 8.54 -11.10 -0.87
N GLN A 71 8.67 -12.07 0.03
CA GLN A 71 8.51 -13.49 -0.28
C GLN A 71 7.04 -13.92 -0.29
N ASN A 72 6.12 -13.06 0.20
CA ASN A 72 4.69 -13.34 0.12
C ASN A 72 4.24 -13.39 -1.35
N ALA A 73 3.55 -14.47 -1.74
CA ALA A 73 3.16 -14.71 -3.13
C ALA A 73 2.19 -13.66 -3.70
N VAL A 74 1.43 -12.97 -2.84
CA VAL A 74 0.41 -12.00 -3.24
C VAL A 74 0.94 -10.57 -3.10
N VAL A 75 1.43 -10.21 -1.92
CA VAL A 75 1.88 -8.84 -1.59
C VAL A 75 3.30 -8.58 -2.08
N GLY A 76 4.15 -9.61 -2.20
CA GLY A 76 5.54 -9.47 -2.63
C GLY A 76 5.71 -8.80 -4.00
N PRO A 77 4.97 -9.22 -5.05
CA PRO A 77 4.97 -8.54 -6.35
C PRO A 77 4.57 -7.06 -6.29
N ILE A 78 3.62 -6.69 -5.43
CA ILE A 78 3.15 -5.30 -5.24
C ILE A 78 4.22 -4.42 -4.59
N LEU A 79 5.07 -5.02 -3.74
CA LEU A 79 6.14 -4.32 -3.03
C LEU A 79 7.47 -4.32 -3.78
N ARG A 80 7.57 -4.87 -5.00
CA ARG A 80 8.85 -5.15 -5.68
C ARG A 80 9.81 -3.96 -5.69
N ASN A 81 9.32 -2.75 -5.97
CA ASN A 81 10.16 -1.54 -6.02
C ASN A 81 9.96 -0.62 -4.81
N TYR A 82 9.20 -1.04 -3.81
CA TYR A 82 8.95 -0.23 -2.63
C TYR A 82 10.20 -0.13 -1.76
N ASN A 83 10.68 1.08 -1.52
CA ASN A 83 11.65 1.38 -0.46
C ASN A 83 10.93 2.26 0.58
N PRO A 84 10.79 1.83 1.84
CA PRO A 84 10.04 2.60 2.84
C PRO A 84 10.66 3.97 3.15
N PHE A 85 11.97 4.13 2.96
CA PHE A 85 12.70 5.37 3.27
C PHE A 85 13.63 5.74 2.09
N PRO A 86 13.07 6.08 0.91
CA PRO A 86 13.86 6.30 -0.29
C PRO A 86 14.73 7.54 -0.12
N GLY A 87 16.05 7.34 -0.04
CA GLY A 87 17.02 8.42 0.13
C GLY A 87 17.03 9.07 1.52
N THR A 88 16.40 8.47 2.54
CA THR A 88 16.35 8.98 3.93
C THR A 88 16.64 7.87 4.94
N CYS A 89 16.96 8.23 6.20
CA CYS A 89 16.85 7.31 7.34
C CYS A 89 15.47 7.45 8.00
N PRO A 90 15.05 6.49 8.86
CA PRO A 90 13.76 6.54 9.56
C PRO A 90 13.49 7.83 10.36
N ASP A 91 14.50 8.40 11.02
CA ASP A 91 14.38 9.66 11.78
C ASP A 91 14.03 10.84 10.86
N GLU A 92 14.68 10.93 9.69
CA GLU A 92 14.40 11.96 8.69
C GLU A 92 13.04 11.78 8.06
N PHE A 93 12.63 10.55 7.81
CA PHE A 93 11.28 10.24 7.32
C PHE A 93 10.22 10.72 8.32
N LEU A 94 10.37 10.42 9.62
CA LEU A 94 9.46 10.89 10.65
C LEU A 94 9.49 12.41 10.83
N ARG A 95 10.65 13.04 10.64
CA ARG A 95 10.75 14.51 10.66
C ARG A 95 10.05 15.16 9.47
N ALA A 96 10.07 14.52 8.30
CA ALA A 96 9.42 15.03 7.09
C ALA A 96 7.90 14.83 7.10
N TYR A 97 7.44 13.66 7.56
CA TYR A 97 6.05 13.23 7.40
C TYR A 97 5.31 12.93 8.70
N GLY A 98 6.00 12.70 9.81
CA GLY A 98 5.38 12.38 11.09
C GLY A 98 4.64 13.58 11.70
N GLN A 99 3.48 13.32 12.31
CA GLN A 99 2.70 14.32 13.03
C GLN A 99 2.04 13.67 14.26
N GLY A 100 2.53 13.99 15.46
CA GLY A 100 2.06 13.34 16.69
C GLY A 100 2.24 11.81 16.61
N ALA A 101 1.17 11.06 16.89
CA ALA A 101 1.13 9.61 16.78
C ALA A 101 0.90 9.09 15.34
N GLY A 102 0.72 9.97 14.36
CA GLY A 102 0.42 9.60 12.97
C GLY A 102 1.25 10.41 11.97
N TYR A 103 0.61 10.78 10.86
CA TYR A 103 1.25 11.36 9.68
C TYR A 103 0.56 12.64 9.20
N LYS A 104 1.37 13.51 8.60
CA LYS A 104 0.91 14.58 7.72
C LYS A 104 0.61 14.01 6.33
N TYR A 105 -0.66 13.91 5.99
CA TYR A 105 -1.14 13.47 4.68
C TYR A 105 -1.13 14.60 3.64
N PRO A 106 -1.09 14.27 2.33
CA PRO A 106 -1.20 15.27 1.27
C PRO A 106 -2.57 15.95 1.29
N ALA A 107 -2.63 17.17 0.73
CA ALA A 107 -3.88 17.89 0.52
C ALA A 107 -4.74 17.19 -0.57
N GLN A 108 -5.97 17.68 -0.77
CA GLN A 108 -6.87 17.24 -1.85
C GLN A 108 -7.13 15.72 -1.87
N ASP A 109 -7.26 15.13 -0.69
CA ASP A 109 -7.41 13.69 -0.49
C ASP A 109 -6.31 12.85 -1.18
N GLY A 110 -5.12 13.44 -1.36
CA GLY A 110 -3.99 12.79 -2.01
C GLY A 110 -4.15 12.57 -3.50
N PHE A 111 -5.10 13.22 -4.18
CA PHE A 111 -5.10 13.26 -5.64
C PHE A 111 -4.00 14.18 -6.16
N ASP A 112 -3.38 13.79 -7.28
CA ASP A 112 -2.53 14.67 -8.07
C ASP A 112 -3.27 15.97 -8.39
N VAL A 113 -2.52 17.07 -8.54
CA VAL A 113 -3.08 18.38 -8.88
C VAL A 113 -2.59 18.85 -10.24
N ASP A 114 -3.43 19.58 -10.95
CA ASP A 114 -3.05 20.23 -12.21
C ASP A 114 -2.19 21.49 -11.97
N SER A 115 -1.82 22.19 -13.04
CA SER A 115 -1.01 23.43 -12.97
C SER A 115 -1.69 24.58 -12.21
N HIS A 116 -2.98 24.47 -11.89
CA HIS A 116 -3.75 25.44 -11.12
C HIS A 116 -4.02 24.96 -9.68
N GLY A 117 -3.44 23.83 -9.26
CA GLY A 117 -3.61 23.29 -7.92
C GLY A 117 -4.95 22.58 -7.70
N LYS A 118 -5.70 22.27 -8.75
CA LYS A 118 -6.97 21.55 -8.65
C LYS A 118 -6.76 20.04 -8.75
N PRO A 119 -7.43 19.20 -7.94
CA PRO A 119 -7.26 17.76 -8.02
C PRO A 119 -7.69 17.19 -9.37
N VAL A 120 -6.82 16.38 -9.95
CA VAL A 120 -7.04 15.60 -11.17
C VAL A 120 -7.85 14.36 -10.81
N LYS A 121 -9.17 14.52 -10.75
CA LYS A 121 -10.11 13.42 -10.49
C LYS A 121 -11.39 13.54 -11.30
N LYS A 122 -11.99 12.40 -11.64
CA LYS A 122 -13.27 12.32 -12.36
C LYS A 122 -14.22 11.35 -11.71
N LYS A 123 -15.52 11.62 -11.78
CA LYS A 123 -16.56 10.65 -11.42
C LYS A 123 -16.56 9.54 -12.47
N MET A 124 -16.64 8.29 -12.03
CA MET A 124 -16.82 7.13 -12.90
C MET A 124 -17.57 6.02 -12.19
N ILE A 125 -18.01 5.01 -12.95
CA ILE A 125 -18.64 3.80 -12.45
C ILE A 125 -17.67 2.64 -12.70
N LEU A 126 -17.35 1.89 -11.65
CA LEU A 126 -16.66 0.61 -11.78
C LEU A 126 -17.71 -0.47 -12.07
N ALA A 127 -17.50 -1.20 -13.15
CA ALA A 127 -18.42 -2.26 -13.58
C ALA A 127 -18.31 -3.49 -12.66
N PRO A 128 -19.37 -4.32 -12.57
CA PRO A 128 -19.30 -5.62 -11.92
C PRO A 128 -18.08 -6.43 -12.39
N ARG A 129 -17.53 -7.24 -11.49
CA ARG A 129 -16.32 -8.04 -11.65
C ARG A 129 -15.00 -7.28 -11.72
N THR A 130 -15.02 -5.96 -11.56
CA THR A 130 -13.77 -5.20 -11.39
C THR A 130 -13.09 -5.64 -10.09
N ILE A 131 -11.79 -5.98 -10.15
CA ILE A 131 -11.01 -6.39 -8.98
C ILE A 131 -10.22 -5.20 -8.45
N LEU A 132 -10.35 -4.98 -7.15
CA LEU A 132 -9.78 -3.87 -6.40
C LEU A 132 -8.96 -4.43 -5.24
N ASP A 133 -8.05 -3.63 -4.70
CA ASP A 133 -7.37 -3.95 -3.46
C ASP A 133 -7.17 -2.73 -2.56
N ARG A 134 -6.76 -2.99 -1.31
CA ARG A 134 -6.51 -1.98 -0.29
C ARG A 134 -5.48 -2.45 0.72
N PHE A 135 -4.60 -1.52 1.11
CA PHE A 135 -3.78 -1.65 2.32
C PHE A 135 -4.39 -0.78 3.42
N GLY A 136 -5.08 -1.37 4.39
CA GLY A 136 -5.79 -0.66 5.45
C GLY A 136 -7.17 -1.23 5.74
N SER A 137 -7.65 -1.04 6.97
CA SER A 137 -8.99 -1.48 7.39
C SER A 137 -10.14 -1.00 6.48
N ASP A 138 -11.24 -1.74 6.55
CA ASP A 138 -12.53 -1.50 5.88
C ASP A 138 -13.24 -0.19 6.28
N ARG A 139 -12.68 0.56 7.25
CA ARG A 139 -13.20 1.85 7.71
C ARG A 139 -12.80 3.02 6.81
N GLY A 140 -11.85 2.81 5.90
CA GLY A 140 -11.43 3.80 4.91
C GLY A 140 -12.32 3.85 3.68
N THR A 141 -12.04 4.80 2.79
CA THR A 141 -12.82 5.07 1.57
C THR A 141 -12.01 4.92 0.28
N PHE A 142 -10.71 4.62 0.38
CA PHE A 142 -9.81 4.49 -0.77
C PHE A 142 -9.51 3.04 -1.10
N VAL A 143 -9.60 2.69 -2.38
CA VAL A 143 -9.19 1.41 -2.97
C VAL A 143 -8.38 1.70 -4.23
N ALA A 144 -7.62 0.72 -4.71
CA ALA A 144 -6.88 0.83 -5.98
C ALA A 144 -7.25 -0.32 -6.91
N PRO A 145 -6.95 -0.23 -8.23
CA PRO A 145 -6.91 -1.40 -9.08
C PRO A 145 -6.01 -2.48 -8.46
N TYR A 146 -6.49 -3.73 -8.49
CA TYR A 146 -5.72 -4.84 -7.96
C TYR A 146 -4.30 -4.91 -8.56
N GLY A 147 -3.31 -5.06 -7.70
CA GLY A 147 -1.90 -5.19 -8.08
C GLY A 147 -1.18 -3.86 -8.33
N THR A 148 -1.81 -2.71 -8.08
CA THR A 148 -1.14 -1.40 -8.18
C THR A 148 0.12 -1.41 -7.28
N PRO A 149 1.33 -1.14 -7.80
CA PRO A 149 2.56 -1.14 -7.01
C PRO A 149 2.46 -0.21 -5.80
N TYR A 150 3.04 -0.61 -4.66
CA TYR A 150 2.88 0.14 -3.40
C TYR A 150 3.47 1.55 -3.47
N GLU A 151 4.60 1.71 -4.14
CA GLU A 151 5.23 3.00 -4.42
C GLU A 151 4.36 3.93 -5.26
N GLN A 152 3.39 3.39 -6.00
CA GLN A 152 2.44 4.19 -6.78
C GLN A 152 1.21 4.63 -5.99
N ARG A 153 1.06 4.15 -4.74
CA ARG A 153 -0.09 4.46 -3.88
C ARG A 153 0.16 5.61 -2.92
N SER A 154 1.42 6.03 -2.76
CA SER A 154 1.81 7.07 -1.81
C SER A 154 1.26 6.82 -0.39
N LEU A 155 1.36 5.57 0.07
CA LEU A 155 0.99 5.14 1.42
C LEU A 155 2.21 5.09 2.35
N PRO A 156 2.06 5.41 3.64
CA PRO A 156 3.16 5.30 4.60
C PRO A 156 3.44 3.83 4.93
N PRO A 157 4.61 3.50 5.53
CA PRO A 157 4.94 2.12 5.92
C PRO A 157 3.95 1.47 6.90
N GLU A 158 3.28 2.26 7.74
CA GLU A 158 2.28 1.78 8.72
C GLU A 158 1.10 1.06 8.07
N ASN A 159 0.73 1.38 6.82
CA ASN A 159 -0.37 0.68 6.14
C ASN A 159 -0.08 -0.81 5.87
N LEU A 160 1.18 -1.26 6.01
CA LEU A 160 1.58 -2.68 5.96
C LEU A 160 1.60 -3.35 7.33
N ALA A 161 1.38 -2.59 8.42
CA ALA A 161 1.33 -3.12 9.77
C ALA A 161 0.03 -3.89 10.03
N THR A 162 0.13 -4.97 10.80
CA THR A 162 -0.99 -5.78 11.28
C THR A 162 -1.48 -5.33 12.66
N ASP A 163 -1.26 -4.06 13.03
CA ASP A 163 -1.70 -3.53 14.32
C ASP A 163 -3.23 -3.69 14.45
N PRO A 164 -3.75 -4.38 15.48
CA PRO A 164 -5.19 -4.60 15.63
C PRO A 164 -5.99 -3.30 15.81
N ARG A 165 -5.34 -2.15 16.06
CA ARG A 165 -6.00 -0.83 16.05
C ARG A 165 -6.38 -0.37 14.64
N PHE A 166 -5.64 -0.82 13.62
CA PHE A 166 -5.70 -0.32 12.24
C PHE A 166 -5.90 -1.42 11.19
N SER A 167 -5.78 -2.67 11.61
CA SER A 167 -5.98 -3.90 10.85
C SER A 167 -7.01 -4.75 11.58
N ASP A 168 -7.81 -5.48 10.83
CA ASP A 168 -8.68 -6.53 11.35
C ASP A 168 -7.91 -7.86 11.51
N GLY A 169 -6.59 -7.83 11.65
CA GLY A 169 -5.75 -9.03 11.72
C GLY A 169 -5.46 -9.66 10.36
N THR A 170 -5.98 -9.11 9.25
CA THR A 170 -5.59 -9.53 7.90
C THR A 170 -4.09 -9.30 7.68
N PRO A 171 -3.32 -10.32 7.22
CA PRO A 171 -1.89 -10.20 6.98
C PRO A 171 -1.52 -9.00 6.11
N TYR A 172 -0.57 -8.18 6.58
CA TYR A 172 -0.12 -6.94 5.94
C TYR A 172 -1.22 -5.92 5.66
N ASN A 173 -2.38 -6.04 6.34
CA ASN A 173 -3.55 -5.20 6.15
C ASN A 173 -4.02 -5.17 4.68
N PHE A 174 -3.77 -6.25 3.93
CA PHE A 174 -4.01 -6.32 2.49
C PHE A 174 -5.31 -7.05 2.17
N HIS A 175 -6.25 -6.32 1.58
CA HIS A 175 -7.58 -6.80 1.22
C HIS A 175 -7.77 -6.75 -0.29
N ILE A 176 -8.52 -7.70 -0.83
CA ILE A 176 -8.88 -7.76 -2.24
C ILE A 176 -10.41 -7.77 -2.33
N TYR A 177 -10.99 -6.95 -3.20
CA TYR A 177 -12.43 -6.85 -3.39
C TYR A 177 -12.81 -7.08 -4.84
N GLU A 178 -14.00 -7.67 -5.07
CA GLU A 178 -14.66 -7.70 -6.37
C GLU A 178 -15.89 -6.79 -6.33
N VAL A 179 -16.07 -5.98 -7.37
CA VAL A 179 -17.28 -5.17 -7.55
C VAL A 179 -18.45 -6.08 -7.95
N VAL A 180 -19.55 -6.01 -7.20
CA VAL A 180 -20.72 -6.88 -7.39
C VAL A 180 -21.77 -6.22 -8.30
N LYS A 181 -21.94 -4.91 -8.17
CA LYS A 181 -22.83 -4.07 -8.99
C LYS A 181 -22.16 -2.71 -9.25
N ASP A 182 -22.66 -1.96 -10.24
CA ASP A 182 -22.19 -0.63 -10.59
C ASP A 182 -21.82 0.20 -9.36
N LEU A 183 -20.53 0.52 -9.23
CA LEU A 183 -19.98 1.21 -8.06
C LEU A 183 -19.48 2.60 -8.45
N PRO A 184 -20.20 3.67 -8.08
CA PRO A 184 -19.75 5.04 -8.32
C PRO A 184 -18.52 5.40 -7.48
N VAL A 185 -17.50 5.97 -8.11
CA VAL A 185 -16.26 6.41 -7.48
C VAL A 185 -15.79 7.75 -8.03
N GLN A 186 -14.90 8.42 -7.29
CA GLN A 186 -13.99 9.42 -7.87
C GLN A 186 -12.65 8.75 -8.16
N ALA A 187 -12.17 8.83 -9.40
CA ALA A 187 -10.94 8.22 -9.86
C ALA A 187 -9.92 9.26 -10.29
N GLY A 188 -8.65 9.04 -9.97
CA GLY A 188 -7.55 9.93 -10.33
C GLY A 188 -6.20 9.38 -9.88
N PRO A 189 -5.09 10.01 -10.26
CA PRO A 189 -3.77 9.59 -9.82
C PRO A 189 -3.53 10.00 -8.36
N ALA A 190 -2.81 9.18 -7.62
CA ALA A 190 -2.31 9.52 -6.29
C ALA A 190 -1.13 10.49 -6.40
N ALA A 191 -1.13 11.57 -5.63
CA ALA A 191 -0.01 12.50 -5.58
C ALA A 191 1.25 11.84 -5.01
N PRO A 192 2.46 12.15 -5.52
CA PRO A 192 3.70 11.73 -4.88
C PRO A 192 3.73 12.17 -3.42
N TRP A 193 3.92 11.22 -2.49
CA TRP A 193 3.98 11.50 -1.06
C TRP A 193 4.77 10.42 -0.31
N PHE A 194 5.12 10.66 0.95
CA PHE A 194 5.95 9.74 1.78
C PHE A 194 7.24 9.27 1.08
N GLY A 195 7.83 10.13 0.24
CA GLY A 195 9.02 9.84 -0.56
C GLY A 195 8.77 8.90 -1.75
N GLN A 196 7.54 8.45 -1.97
CA GLN A 196 7.17 7.55 -3.06
C GLN A 196 6.75 8.32 -4.32
N VAL A 197 6.81 7.62 -5.45
CA VAL A 197 6.53 8.20 -6.77
C VAL A 197 5.05 8.51 -7.00
N GLY A 198 4.12 7.78 -6.37
CA GLY A 198 2.70 7.97 -6.60
C GLY A 198 2.28 7.69 -8.05
N HIS A 199 1.36 8.49 -8.56
CA HIS A 199 0.78 8.43 -9.91
C HIS A 199 -0.02 7.17 -10.26
N GLY A 200 -0.11 6.21 -9.34
CA GLY A 200 -1.05 5.09 -9.45
C GLY A 200 -2.49 5.57 -9.38
N THR A 201 -3.40 4.86 -10.04
CA THR A 201 -4.83 5.19 -9.93
C THR A 201 -5.35 4.83 -8.55
N GLN A 202 -6.03 5.78 -7.91
CA GLN A 202 -6.83 5.55 -6.72
C GLN A 202 -8.30 5.82 -7.00
N TYR A 203 -9.16 5.02 -6.35
CA TYR A 203 -10.60 5.19 -6.35
C TYR A 203 -11.06 5.59 -4.95
N MET A 204 -11.73 6.73 -4.86
CA MET A 204 -12.38 7.19 -3.64
C MET A 204 -13.87 6.89 -3.71
N LEU A 205 -14.33 6.06 -2.79
CA LEU A 205 -15.73 5.73 -2.56
C LEU A 205 -16.44 6.88 -1.84
N SER A 206 -17.74 7.03 -2.07
CA SER A 206 -18.59 7.96 -1.30
C SER A 206 -19.01 7.40 0.07
N MET A 207 -18.57 6.19 0.40
CA MET A 207 -18.89 5.43 1.60
C MET A 207 -17.66 4.66 2.06
N LYS A 208 -17.66 4.17 3.31
CA LYS A 208 -16.58 3.31 3.79
C LYS A 208 -16.62 1.97 3.07
N VAL A 209 -15.48 1.30 2.93
CA VAL A 209 -15.40 -0.03 2.31
C VAL A 209 -16.36 -1.02 2.97
N ARG A 210 -16.46 -1.01 4.31
CA ARG A 210 -17.42 -1.83 5.06
C ARG A 210 -18.89 -1.58 4.69
N GLU A 211 -19.23 -0.33 4.35
CA GLU A 211 -20.58 0.06 3.93
C GLU A 211 -20.83 -0.42 2.50
N ALA A 212 -19.83 -0.28 1.62
CA ALA A 212 -19.89 -0.82 0.26
C ALA A 212 -20.05 -2.35 0.26
N ILE A 213 -19.43 -3.07 1.20
CA ILE A 213 -19.63 -4.51 1.39
C ILE A 213 -21.05 -4.80 1.87
N ARG A 214 -21.48 -4.17 2.97
CA ARG A 214 -22.82 -4.36 3.56
C ARG A 214 -23.94 -4.08 2.55
N ASP A 215 -23.79 -3.05 1.74
CA ASP A 215 -24.79 -2.60 0.78
C ASP A 215 -24.69 -3.34 -0.58
N GLY A 216 -23.80 -4.34 -0.66
CA GLY A 216 -23.68 -5.27 -1.79
C GLY A 216 -23.01 -4.67 -3.03
N TYR A 217 -22.21 -3.62 -2.89
CA TYR A 217 -21.37 -3.09 -3.98
C TYR A 217 -20.05 -3.84 -4.10
N LEU A 218 -19.48 -4.27 -2.98
CA LEU A 218 -18.22 -5.02 -2.92
C LEU A 218 -18.45 -6.36 -2.23
N VAL A 219 -17.67 -7.35 -2.65
CA VAL A 219 -17.42 -8.55 -1.86
C VAL A 219 -15.93 -8.66 -1.64
N GLU A 220 -15.52 -8.89 -0.39
CA GLU A 220 -14.12 -9.15 -0.11
C GLU A 220 -13.77 -10.57 -0.52
N THR A 221 -12.75 -10.68 -1.36
CA THR A 221 -12.21 -11.93 -1.86
C THR A 221 -11.00 -12.31 -1.02
N CYS A 222 -10.91 -13.59 -0.71
CA CYS A 222 -9.86 -14.10 0.17
C CYS A 222 -9.26 -15.39 -0.39
N THR A 223 -8.09 -15.77 0.10
CA THR A 223 -7.50 -17.08 -0.19
C THR A 223 -8.14 -18.13 0.71
N PRO A 224 -8.69 -19.25 0.18
CA PRO A 224 -9.28 -20.28 1.02
C PRO A 224 -8.33 -20.75 2.13
N GLY A 225 -8.83 -20.84 3.36
CA GLY A 225 -8.03 -21.18 4.55
C GLY A 225 -7.30 -20.00 5.21
N MET A 226 -7.36 -18.80 4.63
CA MET A 226 -6.90 -17.59 5.30
C MET A 226 -7.80 -17.29 6.50
N HIS A 227 -7.21 -16.98 7.63
CA HIS A 227 -7.90 -16.51 8.82
C HIS A 227 -7.68 -15.01 8.97
N ALA A 228 -8.72 -14.28 9.30
CA ALA A 228 -8.66 -12.88 9.72
C ALA A 228 -9.51 -12.71 10.98
N CYS A 229 -9.38 -11.57 11.66
CA CYS A 229 -10.38 -11.13 12.62
C CYS A 229 -11.42 -10.28 11.88
N GLY A 230 -12.65 -10.27 12.37
CA GLY A 230 -13.74 -9.51 11.78
C GLY A 230 -14.84 -9.29 12.80
N MET A 231 -15.90 -8.60 12.41
CA MET A 231 -17.09 -8.45 13.25
C MET A 231 -18.17 -9.38 12.71
N ASN A 232 -18.81 -10.16 13.58
CA ASN A 232 -20.01 -10.87 13.18
C ASN A 232 -21.10 -9.83 12.81
N PRO A 233 -21.63 -9.80 11.58
CA PRO A 233 -22.53 -8.74 11.14
C PRO A 233 -23.88 -8.77 11.87
N ASN A 234 -24.25 -9.92 12.46
CA ASN A 234 -25.52 -10.08 13.18
C ASN A 234 -25.41 -9.69 14.66
N THR A 235 -24.22 -9.77 15.26
CA THR A 235 -24.04 -9.55 16.71
C THR A 235 -23.05 -8.43 17.04
N ASN A 236 -22.31 -7.94 16.05
CA ASN A 236 -21.24 -6.95 16.19
C ASN A 236 -20.16 -7.35 17.22
N VAL A 237 -19.96 -8.66 17.41
CA VAL A 237 -18.93 -9.23 18.28
C VAL A 237 -17.66 -9.47 17.47
N PRO A 238 -16.46 -9.05 17.97
CA PRO A 238 -15.19 -9.43 17.37
C PRO A 238 -15.06 -10.95 17.32
N THR A 239 -14.79 -11.49 16.13
CA THR A 239 -14.74 -12.92 15.87
C THR A 239 -13.64 -13.26 14.88
N GLN A 240 -13.24 -14.51 14.84
CA GLN A 240 -12.38 -15.01 13.78
C GLN A 240 -13.25 -15.35 12.57
N ILE A 241 -12.77 -14.98 11.39
CA ILE A 241 -13.39 -15.32 10.11
C ILE A 241 -12.40 -16.17 9.31
N ILE A 242 -12.92 -17.18 8.63
CA ILE A 242 -12.18 -18.04 7.73
C ILE A 242 -12.63 -17.78 6.31
N CYS A 243 -11.67 -17.74 5.40
CA CYS A 243 -11.98 -17.77 3.99
C CYS A 243 -12.38 -19.17 3.56
N ASN A 244 -13.62 -19.34 3.12
CA ASN A 244 -14.11 -20.63 2.64
C ASN A 244 -13.54 -20.99 1.26
N LYS A 245 -13.82 -22.22 0.80
CA LYS A 245 -13.38 -22.71 -0.52
C LYS A 245 -13.91 -21.87 -1.69
N SER A 246 -15.01 -21.17 -1.50
CA SER A 246 -15.63 -20.26 -2.48
C SER A 246 -15.05 -18.84 -2.43
N ARG A 247 -13.94 -18.61 -1.72
CA ARG A 247 -13.28 -17.31 -1.56
C ARG A 247 -14.14 -16.24 -0.90
N ARG A 248 -15.08 -16.67 -0.05
CA ARG A 248 -15.91 -15.78 0.78
C ARG A 248 -15.52 -15.96 2.23
N TRP A 249 -15.48 -14.85 2.96
CA TRP A 249 -15.32 -14.87 4.40
C TRP A 249 -16.56 -15.46 5.08
N GLU A 250 -16.33 -16.39 5.99
CA GLU A 250 -17.34 -17.01 6.84
C GLU A 250 -16.89 -16.92 8.29
N ILE A 251 -17.83 -16.68 9.19
CA ILE A 251 -17.56 -16.71 10.63
C ILE A 251 -17.23 -18.14 11.02
N THR A 252 -16.11 -18.35 11.72
CA THR A 252 -15.83 -19.65 12.32
C THR A 252 -16.81 -19.90 13.46
N GLY A 253 -17.47 -21.07 13.48
CA GLY A 253 -18.58 -21.36 14.38
C GLY A 253 -18.33 -21.11 15.87
N SER A 254 -19.32 -20.45 16.49
CA SER A 254 -19.68 -20.25 17.91
C SER A 254 -18.72 -19.56 18.88
N GLY A 255 -19.12 -18.36 19.31
CA GLY A 255 -18.90 -17.86 20.67
C GLY A 255 -17.96 -16.63 20.79
N PRO A 256 -18.17 -15.75 21.79
CA PRO A 256 -17.22 -14.69 22.10
C PRO A 256 -15.85 -15.32 22.35
N ILE A 257 -14.78 -14.63 21.95
CA ILE A 257 -13.39 -14.99 22.25
C ILE A 257 -13.32 -15.24 23.75
N ASP A 258 -13.28 -16.52 24.14
CA ASP A 258 -13.11 -16.89 25.53
C ASP A 258 -11.79 -16.29 25.98
N LYS A 259 -11.81 -15.63 27.14
CA LYS A 259 -10.61 -15.12 27.79
C LYS A 259 -9.81 -16.33 28.27
N GLN A 260 -9.09 -16.98 27.38
CA GLN A 260 -8.03 -17.91 27.71
C GLN A 260 -6.70 -17.34 27.23
N ILE A 261 -6.20 -16.38 28.01
CA ILE A 261 -4.76 -16.32 28.28
C ILE A 261 -4.63 -16.70 29.76
N ASP A 262 -4.19 -17.94 29.92
CA ASP A 262 -3.86 -18.78 31.08
C ASP A 262 -3.72 -18.13 32.48
N PRO A 263 -4.28 -18.76 33.54
CA PRO A 263 -3.81 -18.56 34.92
C PRO A 263 -2.60 -19.47 35.20
N ARG A 264 -1.38 -18.89 35.18
CA ARG A 264 -0.28 -19.25 36.10
C ARG A 264 0.85 -18.24 36.04
#